data_AF-A0A2P5TI64-F1
#
_entry.id   AF-A0A2P5TI64-F1
#
_cell.length_a   1.000
_cell.length_b   1.000
_cell.length_c   1.000
_cell.angle_alpha   90.00
_cell.angle_beta   90.00
_cell.angle_gamma   90.00
#
_symmetry.space_group_name_H-M   'P 1'
#
loop_
_entity.id
_entity.type
_entity.pdbx_description
1 polymer ?
#
loop_
_entity_poly.entity_id
_entity_poly.type
_entity_poly.pdbx_seq_one_letter_code
_entity_poly.pdbx_strand_id
1 'polypeptide(L)'
;MKAGRNDSDLGPVKPVWLSAFDVQKLTAGIQKERGYRIGSATVQEIIAVHAKARKQFKRAKLRWRVSSGVKRSLGFIPFKSRAAKWHNGQIKFAGHHFKVWDSYGLSKYQFRAGSFSEDARGRWYFNICVQVAVQSTTEGKSAIGIDLGLKETATCSDGSKLSAGRFYRDLELALGKAQRASNKKRVKAIHAKIKNRRKDALHKFSTQLVNNHAAIFVGDVSSTKLIKTKMAKSVLDAGWALLKTQLEYKAIARSVVFDVVNESYSTQTCSSCGALPDSRPRGIAGLGIRGWTCSECGAEHDRDVNAAMNILAAGHCRLAVGIPFL
;
A
#
# COMPACT_ATOMS: atom_id res chain seq x y z
N MET A 1 -36.55 35.99 27.71
CA MET A 1 -37.76 36.11 26.87
C MET A 1 -37.51 35.44 25.53
N LYS A 2 -38.48 34.68 25.06
CA LYS A 2 -38.46 33.95 23.78
C LYS A 2 -38.54 34.90 22.59
N ALA A 3 -37.94 34.42 21.49
CA ALA A 3 -38.36 34.51 20.09
C ALA A 3 -38.36 35.87 19.38
N GLY A 4 -37.48 35.93 18.37
CA GLY A 4 -37.84 36.39 17.02
C GLY A 4 -37.26 35.40 16.01
N ARG A 5 -38.11 34.59 15.36
CA ARG A 5 -37.78 33.87 14.12
C ARG A 5 -38.09 34.79 12.94
N ASN A 6 -37.22 34.83 11.94
CA ASN A 6 -37.53 34.39 10.57
C ASN A 6 -36.39 34.75 9.61
N ASP A 7 -35.72 33.71 9.13
CA ASP A 7 -35.10 33.55 7.81
C ASP A 7 -34.42 32.15 7.88
N SER A 8 -34.71 31.14 7.08
CA SER A 8 -35.20 31.08 5.70
C SER A 8 -35.64 29.63 5.39
N ASP A 9 -36.49 29.47 4.38
CA ASP A 9 -37.00 28.20 3.79
C ASP A 9 -35.93 27.27 3.18
N LEU A 10 -34.68 27.35 3.62
CA LEU A 10 -33.61 26.53 3.11
C LEU A 10 -33.35 25.40 4.10
N GLY A 11 -33.89 24.23 3.80
CA GLY A 11 -33.43 22.96 4.39
C GLY A 11 -31.90 22.85 4.35
N PRO A 12 -31.28 21.93 5.09
CA PRO A 12 -29.83 21.90 5.29
C PRO A 12 -29.07 22.05 3.97
N VAL A 13 -28.49 23.23 3.75
CA VAL A 13 -27.73 23.55 2.54
C VAL A 13 -26.56 22.59 2.49
N LYS A 14 -26.59 21.65 1.54
CA LYS A 14 -25.44 20.79 1.29
C LYS A 14 -24.25 21.71 1.03
N PRO A 15 -23.16 21.63 1.81
CA PRO A 15 -22.02 22.51 1.59
C PRO A 15 -21.51 22.31 0.17
N VAL A 16 -21.60 23.36 -0.66
CA VAL A 16 -21.11 23.34 -2.04
C VAL A 16 -19.59 23.30 -1.99
N TRP A 17 -19.03 22.16 -2.36
CA TRP A 17 -17.59 21.98 -2.36
C TRP A 17 -17.00 22.56 -3.64
N LEU A 18 -16.21 23.64 -3.53
CA LEU A 18 -15.45 24.16 -4.67
C LEU A 18 -14.70 23.03 -5.37
N SER A 19 -14.96 22.82 -6.65
CA SER A 19 -14.27 21.83 -7.46
C SER A 19 -12.80 22.22 -7.66
N ALA A 20 -11.98 21.31 -8.18
CA ALA A 20 -10.62 21.66 -8.57
C ALA A 20 -10.61 22.80 -9.61
N PHE A 21 -11.61 22.80 -10.50
CA PHE A 21 -11.80 23.82 -11.52
C PHE A 21 -12.11 25.19 -10.89
N ASP A 22 -13.03 25.25 -9.93
CA ASP A 22 -13.39 26.51 -9.26
C ASP A 22 -12.19 27.12 -8.53
N VAL A 23 -11.41 26.29 -7.82
CA VAL A 23 -10.21 26.75 -7.13
C VAL A 23 -9.15 27.22 -8.13
N GLN A 24 -8.97 26.53 -9.26
CA GLN A 24 -8.05 26.98 -10.32
C GLN A 24 -8.45 28.33 -10.91
N LYS A 25 -9.76 28.58 -11.11
CA LYS A 25 -10.27 29.88 -11.58
C LYS A 25 -9.98 30.98 -10.56
N LEU A 26 -10.26 30.72 -9.28
CA LEU A 26 -10.03 31.67 -8.19
C LEU A 26 -8.54 31.97 -7.93
N THR A 27 -7.64 31.06 -8.32
CA THR A 27 -6.19 31.20 -8.13
C THR A 27 -5.45 31.47 -9.44
N ALA A 28 -6.17 31.85 -10.49
CA ALA A 28 -5.56 32.26 -11.75
C ALA A 28 -4.63 33.47 -11.51
N GLY A 29 -3.42 33.43 -12.09
CA GLY A 29 -2.44 34.50 -11.92
C GLY A 29 -1.67 34.52 -10.59
N ILE A 30 -2.03 33.68 -9.60
CA ILE A 30 -1.40 33.67 -8.26
C ILE A 30 0.12 33.47 -8.32
N GLN A 31 0.60 32.73 -9.32
CA GLN A 31 2.02 32.50 -9.55
C GLN A 31 2.77 33.81 -9.83
N LYS A 32 2.18 34.72 -10.61
CA LYS A 32 2.78 36.02 -10.94
C LYS A 32 2.64 36.99 -9.76
N GLU A 33 1.45 37.05 -9.15
CA GLU A 33 1.17 37.88 -7.97
C GLU A 33 2.14 37.60 -6.81
N ARG A 34 2.43 36.32 -6.55
CA ARG A 34 3.27 35.89 -5.44
C ARG A 34 4.73 35.64 -5.82
N GLY A 35 5.11 35.90 -7.07
CA GLY A 35 6.48 35.69 -7.55
C GLY A 35 6.96 34.23 -7.42
N TYR A 36 6.07 33.26 -7.58
CA TYR A 36 6.44 31.85 -7.45
C TYR A 36 7.31 31.40 -8.63
N ARG A 37 8.41 30.70 -8.32
CA ARG A 37 9.31 30.10 -9.33
C ARG A 37 8.71 28.89 -10.04
N ILE A 38 7.75 28.22 -9.39
CA ILE A 38 7.04 27.08 -10.00
C ILE A 38 6.02 27.58 -11.02
N GLY A 39 5.91 26.89 -12.16
CA GLY A 39 4.98 27.26 -13.22
C GLY A 39 3.51 27.04 -12.83
N SER A 40 2.60 27.71 -13.57
CA SER A 40 1.14 27.60 -13.39
C SER A 40 0.62 26.16 -13.45
N ALA A 41 1.19 25.31 -14.31
CA ALA A 41 0.84 23.89 -14.41
C ALA A 41 1.09 23.12 -13.10
N THR A 42 2.16 23.45 -12.36
CA THR A 42 2.47 22.87 -11.05
C THR A 42 1.45 23.32 -10.00
N VAL A 43 1.07 24.61 -10.03
CA VAL A 43 0.03 25.14 -9.12
C VAL A 43 -1.31 24.44 -9.37
N GLN A 44 -1.71 24.27 -10.63
CA GLN A 44 -2.90 23.53 -11.01
C GLN A 44 -2.88 22.07 -10.52
N GLU A 45 -1.71 21.42 -10.59
CA GLU A 45 -1.53 20.04 -10.12
C GLU A 45 -1.65 19.94 -8.59
N ILE A 46 -1.10 20.91 -7.84
CA ILE A 46 -1.28 21.00 -6.38
C ILE A 46 -2.77 21.07 -6.03
N ILE A 47 -3.53 21.91 -6.75
CA ILE A 47 -4.98 22.05 -6.56
C ILE A 47 -5.71 20.75 -6.89
N ALA A 48 -5.35 20.07 -7.98
CA ALA A 48 -5.94 18.80 -8.39
C ALA A 48 -5.68 17.70 -7.34
N VAL A 49 -4.45 17.58 -6.85
CA VAL A 49 -4.09 16.64 -5.78
C VAL A 49 -4.87 16.94 -4.49
N HIS A 50 -4.99 18.21 -4.12
CA HIS A 50 -5.77 18.61 -2.95
C HIS A 50 -7.25 18.23 -3.08
N ALA A 51 -7.87 18.51 -4.23
CA ALA A 51 -9.26 18.14 -4.50
C ALA A 51 -9.48 16.62 -4.51
N LYS A 52 -8.53 15.86 -5.08
CA LYS A 52 -8.55 14.39 -5.05
C LYS A 52 -8.49 13.86 -3.61
N ALA A 53 -7.56 14.35 -2.81
CA ALA A 53 -7.44 13.97 -1.40
C ALA A 53 -8.72 14.29 -0.63
N ARG A 54 -9.32 15.46 -0.87
CA ARG A 54 -10.57 15.88 -0.23
C ARG A 54 -11.70 14.86 -0.50
N LYS A 55 -11.87 14.47 -1.76
CA LYS A 55 -12.85 13.44 -2.17
C LYS A 55 -12.56 12.10 -1.51
N GLN A 56 -11.31 11.63 -1.56
CA GLN A 56 -10.89 10.36 -0.97
C GLN A 56 -11.19 10.27 0.52
N PHE A 57 -10.92 11.34 1.28
CA PHE A 57 -11.15 11.37 2.72
C PHE A 57 -12.57 11.81 3.12
N LYS A 58 -13.45 12.08 2.15
CA LYS A 58 -14.83 12.53 2.36
C LYS A 58 -14.92 13.74 3.32
N ARG A 59 -14.05 14.74 3.15
CA ARG A 59 -14.02 15.95 3.99
C ARG A 59 -14.41 17.19 3.20
N ALA A 60 -15.08 18.16 3.83
CA ALA A 60 -15.36 19.46 3.18
C ALA A 60 -14.10 20.34 3.05
N LYS A 61 -13.22 20.29 4.06
CA LYS A 61 -11.96 21.05 4.13
C LYS A 61 -10.82 20.16 4.60
N LEU A 62 -9.67 20.26 3.93
CA LEU A 62 -8.41 19.72 4.44
C LEU A 62 -7.57 20.85 5.04
N ARG A 63 -6.65 20.50 5.94
CA ARG A 63 -5.64 21.45 6.39
C ARG A 63 -4.70 21.73 5.23
N TRP A 64 -4.46 23.02 4.97
CA TRP A 64 -3.43 23.42 4.02
C TRP A 64 -2.06 22.94 4.50
N ARG A 65 -1.22 22.58 3.54
CA ARG A 65 0.15 22.18 3.83
C ARG A 65 0.92 23.41 4.27
N VAL A 66 1.63 23.31 5.39
CA VAL A 66 2.49 24.38 5.92
C VAL A 66 3.96 23.97 5.82
N SER A 67 4.83 24.87 5.38
CA SER A 67 6.24 24.55 5.10
C SER A 67 7.16 24.74 6.32
N SER A 68 6.70 25.45 7.35
CA SER A 68 7.48 25.82 8.53
C SER A 68 6.74 25.50 9.84
N GLY A 69 7.47 25.58 10.96
CA GLY A 69 6.96 25.38 12.30
C GLY A 69 6.80 23.91 12.73
N VAL A 70 6.30 23.71 13.94
CA VAL A 70 6.15 22.38 14.56
C VAL A 70 5.13 21.49 13.87
N LYS A 71 4.17 22.09 13.14
CA LYS A 71 3.14 21.40 12.36
C LYS A 71 3.50 21.32 10.86
N ARG A 72 4.76 21.59 10.48
CA ARG A 72 5.18 21.55 9.07
C ARG A 72 4.83 20.21 8.43
N SER A 73 4.36 20.29 7.20
CA SER A 73 4.15 19.16 6.33
C SER A 73 5.46 18.82 5.61
N LEU A 74 5.70 17.54 5.30
CA LEU A 74 6.86 17.13 4.50
C LEU A 74 6.83 17.83 3.12
N GLY A 75 7.95 18.16 2.52
CA GLY A 75 8.02 18.70 1.17
C GLY A 75 7.27 17.83 0.16
N PHE A 76 6.46 18.45 -0.70
CA PHE A 76 5.75 17.79 -1.79
C PHE A 76 5.44 18.80 -2.89
N ILE A 77 5.97 18.56 -4.09
CA ILE A 77 5.78 19.42 -5.27
C ILE A 77 5.42 18.51 -6.46
N PRO A 78 4.12 18.32 -6.76
CA PRO A 78 3.68 17.55 -7.91
C PRO A 78 3.78 18.39 -9.18
N PHE A 79 4.00 17.73 -10.32
CA PHE A 79 4.08 18.41 -11.61
C PHE A 79 3.49 17.55 -12.72
N LYS A 80 2.92 18.20 -13.73
CA LYS A 80 2.41 17.57 -14.95
C LYS A 80 3.54 17.14 -15.88
N SER A 81 3.22 16.32 -16.88
CA SER A 81 4.16 15.93 -17.93
C SER A 81 4.85 17.13 -18.58
N ARG A 82 6.10 16.94 -19.03
CA ARG A 82 6.96 17.95 -19.67
C ARG A 82 7.49 19.06 -18.74
N ALA A 83 7.03 19.14 -17.49
CA ALA A 83 7.50 20.15 -16.53
C ALA A 83 8.93 19.90 -16.03
N ALA A 84 9.31 18.63 -15.88
CA ALA A 84 10.67 18.21 -15.59
C ALA A 84 11.28 17.55 -16.83
N LYS A 85 12.58 17.79 -17.07
CA LYS A 85 13.32 17.21 -18.19
C LYS A 85 14.69 16.71 -17.72
N TRP A 86 15.19 15.66 -18.35
CA TRP A 86 16.60 15.29 -18.23
C TRP A 86 17.46 16.25 -19.06
N HIS A 87 18.54 16.77 -18.49
CA HIS A 87 19.44 17.72 -19.14
C HIS A 87 20.84 17.60 -18.54
N ASN A 88 21.83 17.21 -19.35
CA ASN A 88 23.25 17.11 -18.97
C ASN A 88 23.49 16.37 -17.64
N GLY A 89 22.89 15.18 -17.48
CA GLY A 89 23.05 14.37 -16.26
C GLY A 89 22.27 14.87 -15.04
N GLN A 90 21.37 15.84 -15.22
CA GLN A 90 20.59 16.46 -14.15
C GLN A 90 19.12 16.58 -14.53
N ILE A 91 18.26 16.76 -13.53
CA ILE A 91 16.86 17.10 -13.72
C ILE A 91 16.74 18.62 -13.82
N LYS A 92 16.26 19.14 -14.95
CA LYS A 92 15.86 20.53 -15.10
C LYS A 92 14.37 20.66 -14.74
N PHE A 93 14.07 21.45 -13.72
CA PHE A 93 12.71 21.75 -13.27
C PHE A 93 12.63 23.19 -12.74
N ALA A 94 11.63 23.95 -13.20
CA ALA A 94 11.40 25.34 -12.76
C ALA A 94 12.67 26.22 -12.81
N GLY A 95 13.48 26.08 -13.87
CA GLY A 95 14.73 26.84 -14.06
C GLY A 95 15.93 26.33 -13.25
N HIS A 96 15.75 25.32 -12.40
CA HIS A 96 16.81 24.76 -11.56
C HIS A 96 17.27 23.39 -12.07
N HIS A 97 18.53 23.07 -11.80
CA HIS A 97 19.15 21.77 -12.09
C HIS A 97 19.39 20.99 -10.81
N PHE A 98 18.86 19.77 -10.75
CA PHE A 98 18.98 18.88 -9.60
C PHE A 98 19.79 17.64 -9.98
N LYS A 99 20.88 17.38 -9.25
CA LYS A 99 21.56 16.08 -9.33
C LYS A 99 20.69 15.04 -8.63
N VAL A 100 20.54 13.88 -9.25
CA VAL A 100 19.80 12.74 -8.69
C VAL A 100 20.68 11.51 -8.70
N TRP A 101 20.47 10.63 -7.73
CA TRP A 101 21.04 9.29 -7.79
C TRP A 101 20.27 8.49 -8.86
N ASP A 102 20.89 8.29 -10.01
CA ASP A 102 20.26 7.62 -11.16
C ASP A 102 20.80 6.20 -11.32
N SER A 103 20.10 5.24 -10.72
CA SER A 103 20.39 3.81 -10.90
C SER A 103 19.66 3.18 -12.10
N TYR A 104 18.79 3.93 -12.78
CA TYR A 104 17.90 3.39 -13.82
C TYR A 104 18.25 3.89 -15.23
N GLY A 105 19.13 4.89 -15.34
CA GLY A 105 19.43 5.55 -16.61
C GLY A 105 18.22 6.37 -17.07
N LEU A 106 17.79 7.33 -16.24
CA LEU A 106 16.63 8.19 -16.48
C LEU A 106 16.71 8.94 -17.83
N SER A 107 17.92 9.16 -18.36
CA SER A 107 18.13 9.70 -19.70
C SER A 107 17.47 8.90 -20.82
N LYS A 108 17.24 7.59 -20.61
CA LYS A 108 16.67 6.66 -21.60
C LYS A 108 15.15 6.76 -21.70
N TYR A 109 14.49 7.49 -20.80
CA TYR A 109 13.04 7.45 -20.67
C TYR A 109 12.38 8.81 -20.91
N GLN A 110 11.21 8.77 -21.52
CA GLN A 110 10.37 9.96 -21.63
C GLN A 110 9.63 10.23 -20.31
N PHE A 111 9.84 11.42 -19.76
CA PHE A 111 9.24 11.86 -18.51
C PHE A 111 7.76 12.24 -18.68
N ARG A 112 6.90 11.69 -17.82
CA ARG A 112 5.49 12.08 -17.69
C ARG A 112 5.29 12.94 -16.43
N ALA A 113 4.11 12.86 -15.82
CA ALA A 113 3.85 13.52 -14.54
C ALA A 113 4.68 12.90 -13.42
N GLY A 114 4.95 13.67 -12.38
CA GLY A 114 5.78 13.25 -11.28
C GLY A 114 5.66 14.17 -10.08
N SER A 115 6.57 14.01 -9.13
CA SER A 115 6.66 14.87 -7.96
C SER A 115 8.05 14.89 -7.34
N PHE A 116 8.38 16.00 -6.69
CA PHE A 116 9.40 16.01 -5.65
C PHE A 116 8.73 15.73 -4.31
N SER A 117 9.34 14.88 -3.48
CA SER A 117 8.83 14.57 -2.14
C SER A 117 9.94 14.48 -1.10
N GLU A 118 9.71 15.00 0.09
CA GLU A 118 10.60 14.91 1.25
C GLU A 118 10.20 13.72 2.13
N ASP A 119 11.17 12.95 2.63
CA ASP A 119 10.93 11.97 3.70
C ASP A 119 11.07 12.59 5.11
N ALA A 120 10.69 11.85 6.14
CA ALA A 120 10.75 12.33 7.53
C ALA A 120 12.19 12.68 8.00
N ARG A 121 13.23 12.22 7.29
CA ARG A 121 14.65 12.51 7.55
C ARG A 121 15.14 13.73 6.80
N GLY A 122 14.30 14.39 6.01
CA GLY A 122 14.67 15.57 5.22
C GLY A 122 15.31 15.25 3.87
N ARG A 123 15.27 13.99 3.42
CA ARG A 123 15.80 13.62 2.10
C ARG A 123 14.74 13.87 1.04
N TRP A 124 15.14 14.48 -0.06
CA TRP A 124 14.27 14.73 -1.21
C TRP A 124 14.43 13.62 -2.26
N TYR A 125 13.31 13.26 -2.86
CA TYR A 125 13.21 12.28 -3.92
C TYR A 125 12.55 12.92 -5.13
N PHE A 126 13.10 12.64 -6.30
CA PHE A 126 12.45 12.92 -7.59
C PHE A 126 11.71 11.64 -8.02
N ASN A 127 10.38 11.69 -7.96
CA ASN A 127 9.52 10.59 -8.40
C ASN A 127 9.00 10.94 -9.78
N ILE A 128 9.23 10.08 -10.76
CA ILE A 128 8.82 10.33 -12.14
C ILE A 128 8.12 9.10 -12.70
N CYS A 129 6.97 9.31 -13.34
CA CYS A 129 6.36 8.29 -14.17
C CYS A 129 7.04 8.33 -15.55
N VAL A 130 7.46 7.15 -16.01
CA VAL A 130 8.07 6.98 -17.33
C VAL A 130 7.22 6.03 -18.16
N GLN A 131 7.27 6.19 -19.48
CA GLN A 131 6.71 5.20 -20.39
C GLN A 131 7.73 4.08 -20.59
N VAL A 132 7.26 2.85 -20.45
CA VAL A 132 8.04 1.63 -20.68
C VAL A 132 7.23 0.70 -21.58
N ALA A 133 7.93 -0.13 -22.36
CA ALA A 133 7.27 -1.24 -23.05
C ALA A 133 6.65 -2.18 -22.00
N VAL A 134 5.46 -2.70 -22.31
CA VAL A 134 4.82 -3.73 -21.49
C VAL A 134 5.75 -4.94 -21.48
N GLN A 135 6.11 -5.41 -20.29
CA GLN A 135 6.86 -6.66 -20.15
C GLN A 135 5.94 -7.82 -20.53
N SER A 136 6.49 -8.83 -21.20
CA SER A 136 5.74 -10.05 -21.51
C SER A 136 5.15 -10.67 -20.25
N THR A 137 4.04 -11.38 -20.41
CA THR A 137 3.47 -12.25 -19.38
C THR A 137 4.55 -13.11 -18.74
N THR A 138 4.39 -13.38 -17.45
CA THR A 138 5.20 -14.38 -16.77
C THR A 138 5.18 -15.72 -17.53
N GLU A 139 6.31 -16.43 -17.57
CA GLU A 139 6.37 -17.81 -18.07
C GLU A 139 5.75 -18.81 -17.09
N GLY A 140 5.51 -18.39 -15.85
CA GLY A 140 4.87 -19.20 -14.82
C GLY A 140 3.48 -19.66 -15.26
N LYS A 141 3.24 -20.97 -15.23
CA LYS A 141 1.95 -21.59 -15.61
C LYS A 141 1.09 -22.00 -14.42
N SER A 142 1.64 -21.98 -13.20
CA SER A 142 0.96 -22.43 -11.99
C SER A 142 0.16 -21.31 -11.33
N ALA A 143 -0.81 -21.71 -10.52
CA ALA A 143 -1.53 -20.83 -9.61
C ALA A 143 -1.06 -21.07 -8.17
N ILE A 144 -1.12 -20.05 -7.32
CA ILE A 144 -0.68 -20.15 -5.92
C ILE A 144 -1.66 -19.48 -4.97
N GLY A 145 -2.00 -20.18 -3.88
CA GLY A 145 -2.78 -19.63 -2.77
C GLY A 145 -1.85 -19.14 -1.66
N ILE A 146 -2.26 -18.08 -0.96
CA ILE A 146 -1.48 -17.46 0.13
C ILE A 146 -2.36 -17.29 1.38
N ASP A 147 -2.02 -18.02 2.43
CA ASP A 147 -2.50 -17.80 3.79
C ASP A 147 -1.66 -16.74 4.50
N LEU A 148 -2.30 -15.79 5.18
CA LEU A 148 -1.62 -14.67 5.84
C LEU A 148 -1.64 -14.84 7.36
N GLY A 149 -0.45 -14.91 7.97
CA GLY A 149 -0.29 -15.22 9.38
C GLY A 149 0.62 -14.26 10.15
N LEU A 150 0.68 -14.46 11.47
CA LEU A 150 1.58 -13.72 12.37
C LEU A 150 2.87 -14.48 12.71
N LYS A 151 2.87 -15.81 12.58
CA LYS A 151 4.07 -16.65 12.76
C LYS A 151 4.93 -16.62 11.50
N GLU A 152 4.33 -16.98 10.38
CA GLU A 152 4.81 -16.67 9.05
C GLU A 152 3.94 -15.53 8.51
N THR A 153 4.53 -14.49 7.93
CA THR A 153 3.75 -13.38 7.35
C THR A 153 2.85 -13.87 6.22
N ALA A 154 3.35 -14.83 5.44
CA ALA A 154 2.62 -15.50 4.38
C ALA A 154 3.09 -16.96 4.28
N THR A 155 2.16 -17.89 4.08
CA THR A 155 2.41 -19.29 3.74
C THR A 155 1.72 -19.59 2.43
N CYS A 156 2.45 -20.19 1.49
CA CYS A 156 1.95 -20.52 0.17
C CYS A 156 1.51 -21.99 0.06
N SER A 157 0.64 -22.27 -0.91
CA SER A 157 0.12 -23.61 -1.18
C SER A 157 1.19 -24.61 -1.62
N ASP A 158 2.31 -24.15 -2.15
CA ASP A 158 3.49 -24.96 -2.48
C ASP A 158 4.45 -25.19 -1.29
N GLY A 159 4.09 -24.68 -0.10
CA GLY A 159 4.90 -24.76 1.10
C GLY A 159 5.94 -23.64 1.26
N SER A 160 6.13 -22.78 0.26
CA SER A 160 6.99 -21.61 0.39
C SER A 160 6.43 -20.61 1.41
N LYS A 161 7.31 -19.92 2.14
CA LYS A 161 6.93 -19.08 3.29
C LYS A 161 7.68 -17.75 3.28
N LEU A 162 6.97 -16.69 3.68
CA LEU A 162 7.57 -15.42 4.07
C LEU A 162 7.64 -15.36 5.59
N SER A 163 8.84 -15.48 6.14
CA SER A 163 9.05 -15.40 7.58
C SER A 163 8.57 -14.08 8.19
N ALA A 164 7.96 -14.15 9.37
CA ALA A 164 7.62 -12.95 10.11
C ALA A 164 8.88 -12.21 10.55
N GLY A 165 9.23 -11.18 9.78
CA GLY A 165 10.32 -10.31 10.13
C GLY A 165 10.01 -9.57 11.43
N ARG A 166 10.88 -9.72 12.43
CA ARG A 166 10.83 -8.96 13.69
C ARG A 166 11.29 -7.52 13.51
N PHE A 167 10.86 -6.86 12.42
CA PHE A 167 11.43 -5.62 11.92
C PHE A 167 11.42 -4.50 12.96
N TYR A 168 10.27 -4.30 13.64
CA TYR A 168 10.14 -3.35 14.73
C TYR A 168 10.76 -3.88 16.02
N ARG A 169 10.45 -5.12 16.40
CA ARG A 169 10.90 -5.72 17.67
C ARG A 169 12.42 -5.71 17.82
N ASP A 170 13.18 -6.00 16.77
CA ASP A 170 14.65 -5.99 16.77
C ASP A 170 15.23 -4.61 17.11
N LEU A 171 14.50 -3.55 16.78
CA LEU A 171 14.94 -2.17 16.93
C LEU A 171 14.19 -1.44 18.04
N GLU A 172 13.30 -2.12 18.76
CA GLU A 172 12.44 -1.53 19.80
C GLU A 172 13.26 -0.96 20.95
N LEU A 173 14.24 -1.72 21.45
CA LEU A 173 15.12 -1.24 22.52
C LEU A 173 15.93 -0.01 22.09
N ALA A 174 16.50 -0.03 20.89
CA ALA A 174 17.25 1.09 20.34
C ALA A 174 16.36 2.32 20.11
N LEU A 175 15.12 2.10 19.66
CA LEU A 175 14.11 3.14 19.49
C LEU A 175 13.75 3.77 20.83
N GLY A 176 13.47 2.96 21.85
CA GLY A 176 13.13 3.43 23.19
C GLY A 176 14.25 4.25 23.84
N LYS A 177 15.50 3.80 23.70
CA LYS A 177 16.68 4.59 24.15
C LYS A 177 16.75 5.94 23.44
N ALA A 178 16.59 5.97 22.12
CA ALA A 178 16.61 7.21 21.35
C ALA A 178 15.45 8.16 21.68
N GLN A 179 14.27 7.62 21.99
CA GLN A 179 13.09 8.38 22.42
C GLN A 179 13.31 9.02 23.80
N ARG A 180 13.81 8.27 24.79
CA ARG A 180 14.13 8.80 26.13
C ARG A 180 15.19 9.89 26.08
N ALA A 181 16.20 9.74 25.23
CA ALA A 181 17.22 10.75 25.00
C ALA A 181 16.73 11.94 24.14
N SER A 182 15.44 11.99 23.75
CA SER A 182 14.87 13.02 22.87
C SER A 182 15.63 13.22 21.54
N ASN A 183 16.36 12.20 21.08
CA ASN A 183 17.16 12.27 19.86
C ASN A 183 16.29 12.03 18.61
N LYS A 184 15.57 13.09 18.20
CA LYS A 184 14.61 13.05 17.08
C LYS A 184 15.24 12.54 15.77
N LYS A 185 16.52 12.87 15.50
CA LYS A 185 17.23 12.41 14.30
C LYS A 185 17.42 10.89 14.32
N ARG A 186 17.83 10.33 15.46
CA ARG A 186 18.01 8.88 15.64
C ARG A 186 16.68 8.14 15.57
N VAL A 187 15.63 8.66 16.22
CA VAL A 187 14.27 8.10 16.16
C VAL A 187 13.78 7.97 14.71
N LYS A 188 13.90 9.05 13.92
CA LYS A 188 13.53 9.05 12.49
C LYS A 188 14.34 8.04 11.67
N ALA A 189 15.65 7.92 11.95
CA ALA A 189 16.52 6.96 11.27
C ALA A 189 16.12 5.51 11.57
N ILE A 190 15.79 5.20 12.83
CA ILE A 190 15.35 3.85 13.24
C ILE A 190 14.01 3.50 12.58
N HIS A 191 13.02 4.39 12.63
CA HIS A 191 11.74 4.16 11.94
C HIS A 191 11.91 3.95 10.43
N ALA A 192 12.81 4.71 9.78
CA ALA A 192 13.12 4.50 8.37
C ALA A 192 13.76 3.13 8.12
N LYS A 193 14.66 2.67 9.00
CA LYS A 193 15.27 1.33 8.92
C LYS A 193 14.22 0.22 9.04
N ILE A 194 13.32 0.31 10.03
CA ILE A 194 12.21 -0.64 10.21
C ILE A 194 11.34 -0.69 8.95
N LYS A 195 10.92 0.48 8.45
CA LYS A 195 10.09 0.58 7.24
C LYS A 195 10.78 -0.05 6.03
N ASN A 196 12.06 0.23 5.83
CA ASN A 196 12.81 -0.26 4.67
C ASN A 196 13.06 -1.77 4.72
N ARG A 197 13.39 -2.34 5.89
CA ARG A 197 13.55 -3.80 6.06
C ARG A 197 12.27 -4.54 5.69
N ARG A 198 11.13 -4.09 6.23
CA ARG A 198 9.81 -4.65 5.90
C ARG A 198 9.50 -4.50 4.41
N LYS A 199 9.73 -3.32 3.84
CA LYS A 199 9.47 -3.06 2.42
C LYS A 199 10.32 -3.95 1.51
N ASP A 200 11.59 -4.17 1.85
CA ASP A 200 12.51 -5.03 1.09
C ASP A 200 12.05 -6.49 1.09
N ALA A 201 11.75 -7.06 2.27
CA ALA A 201 11.27 -8.44 2.38
C ALA A 201 9.99 -8.68 1.58
N LEU A 202 8.99 -7.80 1.72
CA LEU A 202 7.73 -7.91 0.98
C LEU A 202 7.93 -7.73 -0.52
N HIS A 203 8.83 -6.84 -0.95
CA HIS A 203 9.11 -6.67 -2.39
C HIS A 203 9.79 -7.89 -2.99
N LYS A 204 10.76 -8.48 -2.31
CA LYS A 204 11.44 -9.70 -2.80
C LYS A 204 10.43 -10.83 -2.97
N PHE A 205 9.66 -11.10 -1.91
CA PHE A 205 8.63 -12.14 -1.91
C PHE A 205 7.57 -11.91 -3.01
N SER A 206 6.95 -10.72 -3.05
CA SER A 206 5.95 -10.41 -4.07
C SER A 206 6.50 -10.40 -5.50
N THR A 207 7.78 -10.07 -5.71
CA THR A 207 8.41 -10.15 -7.06
C THR A 207 8.62 -11.59 -7.48
N GLN A 208 9.09 -12.44 -6.56
CA GLN A 208 9.27 -13.86 -6.82
C GLN A 208 7.95 -14.51 -7.25
N LEU A 209 6.86 -14.26 -6.52
CA LEU A 209 5.57 -14.88 -6.83
C LEU A 209 5.02 -14.47 -8.20
N VAL A 210 5.00 -13.17 -8.53
CA VAL A 210 4.49 -12.71 -9.83
C VAL A 210 5.38 -13.12 -11.01
N ASN A 211 6.65 -13.47 -10.76
CA ASN A 211 7.54 -14.00 -11.79
C ASN A 211 7.35 -15.49 -12.04
N ASN A 212 6.74 -16.22 -11.10
CA ASN A 212 6.72 -17.68 -11.12
C ASN A 212 5.32 -18.28 -11.32
N HIS A 213 4.25 -17.47 -11.17
CA HIS A 213 2.87 -17.95 -11.19
C HIS A 213 1.99 -17.10 -12.11
N ALA A 214 1.08 -17.74 -12.86
CA ALA A 214 0.07 -17.11 -13.70
C ALA A 214 -1.11 -16.54 -12.88
N ALA A 215 -1.36 -17.10 -11.69
CA ALA A 215 -2.44 -16.65 -10.81
C ALA A 215 -2.01 -16.68 -9.33
N ILE A 216 -2.43 -15.68 -8.57
CA ILE A 216 -2.12 -15.51 -7.15
C ILE A 216 -3.41 -15.16 -6.40
N PHE A 217 -3.76 -16.00 -5.42
CA PHE A 217 -4.93 -15.80 -4.57
C PHE A 217 -4.52 -15.60 -3.12
N VAL A 218 -5.08 -14.60 -2.45
CA VAL A 218 -4.69 -14.24 -1.08
C VAL A 218 -5.89 -14.26 -0.16
N GLY A 219 -5.76 -14.85 1.03
CA GLY A 219 -6.81 -14.80 2.06
C GLY A 219 -7.12 -13.38 2.54
N ASP A 220 -8.41 -13.09 2.79
CA ASP A 220 -8.86 -11.78 3.27
C ASP A 220 -8.69 -11.57 4.79
N VAL A 221 -7.44 -11.66 5.26
CA VAL A 221 -7.16 -11.30 6.66
C VAL A 221 -7.39 -9.80 6.89
N SER A 222 -8.23 -9.50 7.89
CA SER A 222 -8.60 -8.12 8.22
C SER A 222 -7.55 -7.45 9.13
N SER A 223 -6.55 -6.82 8.53
CA SER A 223 -5.51 -6.08 9.27
C SER A 223 -6.09 -4.97 10.16
N THR A 224 -7.16 -4.30 9.72
CA THR A 224 -7.78 -3.19 10.45
C THR A 224 -8.44 -3.62 11.75
N LYS A 225 -9.02 -4.82 11.79
CA LYS A 225 -9.59 -5.41 13.03
C LYS A 225 -8.46 -5.80 13.99
N LEU A 226 -7.43 -6.47 13.48
CA LEU A 226 -6.35 -7.01 14.33
C LEU A 226 -5.42 -5.93 14.92
N ILE A 227 -5.25 -4.78 14.24
CA ILE A 227 -4.50 -3.63 14.78
C ILE A 227 -5.16 -3.04 16.03
N LYS A 228 -6.46 -3.25 16.26
CA LYS A 228 -7.16 -2.78 17.47
C LYS A 228 -6.98 -3.68 18.69
N THR A 229 -6.22 -4.78 18.56
CA THR A 229 -5.97 -5.76 19.62
C THR A 229 -4.55 -5.63 20.19
N LYS A 230 -4.22 -6.44 21.21
CA LYS A 230 -2.85 -6.56 21.74
C LYS A 230 -1.81 -7.01 20.70
N MET A 231 -2.24 -7.52 19.54
CA MET A 231 -1.37 -7.98 18.45
C MET A 231 -0.94 -6.87 17.47
N ALA A 232 -1.34 -5.61 17.71
CA ALA A 232 -1.10 -4.49 16.80
C ALA A 232 0.33 -4.40 16.27
N LYS A 233 1.33 -4.57 17.14
CA LYS A 233 2.76 -4.52 16.75
C LYS A 233 3.10 -5.61 15.74
N SER A 234 2.68 -6.85 15.99
CA SER A 234 2.96 -8.00 15.11
C SER A 234 2.23 -7.84 13.76
N VAL A 235 0.98 -7.38 13.77
CA VAL A 235 0.20 -7.12 12.54
C VAL A 235 0.86 -6.03 11.69
N LEU A 236 1.32 -4.96 12.33
CA LEU A 236 2.05 -3.91 11.63
C LEU A 236 3.37 -4.42 11.07
N ASP A 237 4.12 -5.25 11.82
CA ASP A 237 5.36 -5.86 11.32
C ASP A 237 5.14 -6.78 10.12
N ALA A 238 4.09 -7.61 10.14
CA ALA A 238 3.72 -8.48 9.03
C ALA A 238 3.39 -7.71 7.76
N GLY A 239 2.71 -6.55 7.87
CA GLY A 239 2.52 -5.65 6.74
C GLY A 239 1.63 -6.21 5.62
N TRP A 240 0.64 -7.05 5.96
CA TRP A 240 -0.26 -7.72 4.99
C TRP A 240 -0.91 -6.79 3.97
N ALA A 241 -1.42 -5.62 4.39
CA ALA A 241 -2.02 -4.65 3.48
C ALA A 241 -1.00 -4.17 2.42
N LEU A 242 0.25 -3.95 2.83
CA LEU A 242 1.33 -3.59 1.92
C LEU A 242 1.68 -4.76 0.98
N LEU A 243 1.69 -6.00 1.48
CA LEU A 243 1.89 -7.18 0.64
C LEU A 243 0.80 -7.30 -0.44
N LYS A 244 -0.48 -7.21 -0.06
CA LYS A 244 -1.61 -7.25 -0.99
C LYS A 244 -1.49 -6.19 -2.08
N THR A 245 -1.24 -4.93 -1.71
CA THR A 245 -1.00 -3.85 -2.69
C THR A 245 0.19 -4.17 -3.60
N GLN A 246 1.28 -4.74 -3.07
CA GLN A 246 2.46 -5.08 -3.86
C GLN A 246 2.22 -6.21 -4.84
N LEU A 247 1.47 -7.24 -4.46
CA LEU A 247 1.06 -8.31 -5.35
C LEU A 247 0.16 -7.76 -6.46
N GLU A 248 -0.87 -6.99 -6.10
CA GLU A 248 -1.83 -6.41 -7.03
C GLU A 248 -1.17 -5.60 -8.16
N TYR A 249 -0.40 -4.54 -7.84
CA TYR A 249 0.17 -3.71 -8.91
C TYR A 249 1.24 -4.45 -9.72
N LYS A 250 1.94 -5.43 -9.14
CA LYS A 250 2.94 -6.22 -9.86
C LYS A 250 2.31 -7.30 -10.74
N ALA A 251 1.16 -7.82 -10.31
CA ALA A 251 0.39 -8.77 -11.07
C ALA A 251 -0.19 -8.09 -12.32
N ILE A 252 -0.76 -6.89 -12.17
CA ILE A 252 -1.16 -6.03 -13.30
C ILE A 252 0.03 -5.80 -14.27
N ALA A 253 1.22 -5.48 -13.74
CA ALA A 253 2.39 -5.22 -14.56
C ALA A 253 2.93 -6.44 -15.35
N ARG A 254 2.52 -7.65 -14.98
CA ARG A 254 2.97 -8.92 -15.58
C ARG A 254 1.82 -9.76 -16.14
N SER A 255 0.61 -9.18 -16.22
CA SER A 255 -0.61 -9.87 -16.63
C SER A 255 -0.86 -11.18 -15.86
N VAL A 256 -0.58 -11.16 -14.56
CA VAL A 256 -0.88 -12.24 -13.61
C VAL A 256 -2.26 -12.00 -13.02
N VAL A 257 -3.07 -13.05 -12.90
CA VAL A 257 -4.35 -12.98 -12.21
C VAL A 257 -4.10 -12.78 -10.72
N PHE A 258 -4.74 -11.78 -10.11
CA PHE A 258 -4.67 -11.52 -8.68
C PHE A 258 -6.06 -11.32 -8.12
N ASP A 259 -6.39 -12.03 -7.04
CA ASP A 259 -7.62 -11.78 -6.29
C ASP A 259 -7.43 -12.03 -4.78
N VAL A 260 -8.25 -11.31 -4.00
CA VAL A 260 -8.38 -11.52 -2.56
C VAL A 260 -9.66 -12.31 -2.32
N VAL A 261 -9.52 -13.49 -1.72
CA VAL A 261 -10.62 -14.44 -1.56
C VAL A 261 -11.04 -14.55 -0.10
N ASN A 262 -12.30 -14.94 0.11
CA ASN A 262 -12.81 -15.21 1.43
C ASN A 262 -12.08 -16.42 2.04
N GLU A 263 -11.44 -16.23 3.19
CA GLU A 263 -10.68 -17.26 3.90
C GLU A 263 -11.50 -18.01 4.96
N SER A 264 -12.83 -17.83 4.98
CA SER A 264 -13.70 -18.50 5.95
C SER A 264 -13.53 -20.01 5.86
N TYR A 265 -13.29 -20.65 7.01
CA TYR A 265 -13.07 -22.10 7.13
C TYR A 265 -11.83 -22.65 6.40
N SER A 266 -10.95 -21.81 5.84
CA SER A 266 -9.76 -22.26 5.12
C SER A 266 -8.82 -23.12 5.98
N THR A 267 -8.65 -22.76 7.26
CA THR A 267 -7.80 -23.53 8.20
C THR A 267 -8.48 -24.76 8.80
N GLN A 268 -9.77 -24.97 8.49
CA GLN A 268 -10.64 -25.98 9.08
C GLN A 268 -11.03 -27.08 8.09
N THR A 269 -11.09 -26.72 6.81
CA THR A 269 -11.44 -27.63 5.72
C THR A 269 -10.23 -28.48 5.37
N CYS A 270 -10.40 -29.79 5.20
CA CYS A 270 -9.36 -30.65 4.66
C CYS A 270 -9.17 -30.32 3.18
N SER A 271 -7.97 -29.90 2.77
CA SER A 271 -7.68 -29.59 1.36
C SER A 271 -7.62 -30.83 0.46
N SER A 272 -7.46 -32.02 1.03
CA SER A 272 -7.43 -33.28 0.27
C SER A 272 -8.82 -33.81 -0.08
N CYS A 273 -9.80 -33.71 0.83
CA CYS A 273 -11.16 -34.26 0.63
C CYS A 273 -12.30 -33.24 0.69
N GLY A 274 -12.03 -31.98 1.04
CA GLY A 274 -13.03 -30.92 1.15
C GLY A 274 -13.93 -30.98 2.40
N ALA A 275 -13.75 -31.99 3.26
CA ALA A 275 -14.58 -32.15 4.46
C ALA A 275 -14.22 -31.18 5.58
N LEU A 276 -15.15 -31.00 6.53
CA LEU A 276 -14.93 -30.34 7.82
C LEU A 276 -14.89 -31.40 8.95
N PRO A 277 -13.82 -32.21 9.02
CA PRO A 277 -13.69 -33.31 9.99
C PRO A 277 -13.79 -32.83 11.43
N ASP A 278 -14.18 -33.71 12.34
CA ASP A 278 -14.20 -33.41 13.78
C ASP A 278 -12.80 -33.19 14.36
N SER A 279 -11.77 -33.80 13.74
CA SER A 279 -10.35 -33.60 14.12
C SER A 279 -9.79 -32.20 13.76
N ARG A 280 -10.55 -31.35 13.05
CA ARG A 280 -10.06 -30.07 12.56
C ARG A 280 -9.70 -29.07 13.68
N PRO A 281 -8.71 -28.19 13.47
CA PRO A 281 -8.42 -27.11 14.40
C PRO A 281 -9.58 -26.11 14.50
N ARG A 282 -10.20 -25.97 15.68
CA ARG A 282 -11.34 -25.06 15.91
C ARG A 282 -11.20 -24.25 17.20
N GLY A 283 -11.79 -23.05 17.19
CA GLY A 283 -11.78 -22.14 18.32
C GLY A 283 -10.38 -21.64 18.71
N ILE A 284 -10.26 -21.08 19.92
CA ILE A 284 -8.99 -20.53 20.44
C ILE A 284 -7.95 -21.64 20.62
N ALA A 285 -8.35 -22.81 21.13
CA ALA A 285 -7.46 -23.96 21.29
C ALA A 285 -6.83 -24.39 19.95
N GLY A 286 -7.61 -24.32 18.86
CA GLY A 286 -7.13 -24.62 17.51
C GLY A 286 -6.08 -23.66 16.96
N LEU A 287 -5.87 -22.48 17.54
CA LEU A 287 -4.85 -21.52 17.07
C LEU A 287 -3.41 -22.01 17.33
N GLY A 288 -3.24 -22.88 18.33
CA GLY A 288 -1.95 -23.49 18.67
C GLY A 288 -1.58 -24.68 17.80
N ILE A 289 -2.57 -25.35 17.21
CA ILE A 289 -2.39 -26.58 16.43
C ILE A 289 -1.69 -26.25 15.10
N ARG A 290 -0.62 -26.97 14.78
CA ARG A 290 0.18 -26.77 13.57
C ARG A 290 0.16 -27.95 12.62
N GLY A 291 0.16 -29.16 13.16
CA GLY A 291 -0.11 -30.39 12.45
C GLY A 291 -1.45 -30.97 12.87
N TRP A 292 -2.20 -31.53 11.94
CA TRP A 292 -3.41 -32.32 12.26
C TRP A 292 -3.67 -33.36 11.17
N THR A 293 -4.33 -34.45 11.55
CA THR A 293 -4.72 -35.53 10.64
C THR A 293 -6.22 -35.49 10.42
N CYS A 294 -6.65 -35.52 9.16
CA CYS A 294 -8.07 -35.55 8.79
C CYS A 294 -8.70 -36.87 9.22
N SER A 295 -9.77 -36.82 10.04
CA SER A 295 -10.49 -38.03 10.47
C SER A 295 -11.31 -38.69 9.36
N GLU A 296 -11.62 -37.96 8.27
CA GLU A 296 -12.39 -38.49 7.14
C GLU A 296 -11.54 -39.23 6.10
N CYS A 297 -10.34 -38.73 5.81
CA CYS A 297 -9.50 -39.27 4.72
C CYS A 297 -8.07 -39.65 5.14
N GLY A 298 -7.70 -39.45 6.41
CA GLY A 298 -6.38 -39.78 6.93
C GLY A 298 -5.25 -38.85 6.51
N ALA A 299 -5.50 -37.81 5.70
CA ALA A 299 -4.46 -36.89 5.25
C ALA A 299 -3.84 -36.10 6.41
N GLU A 300 -2.51 -35.99 6.40
CA GLU A 300 -1.76 -35.15 7.33
C GLU A 300 -1.56 -33.73 6.77
N HIS A 301 -1.72 -32.72 7.63
CA HIS A 301 -1.70 -31.33 7.21
C HIS A 301 -0.84 -30.46 8.11
N ASP A 302 0.08 -29.67 7.51
CA ASP A 302 0.46 -28.37 8.08
C ASP A 302 -0.73 -27.43 7.93
N ARG A 303 -1.21 -26.87 9.05
CA ARG A 303 -2.43 -26.03 9.10
C ARG A 303 -2.37 -24.85 8.13
N ASP A 304 -1.22 -24.18 8.04
CA ASP A 304 -1.08 -22.94 7.29
C ASP A 304 -0.92 -23.25 5.78
N VAL A 305 -0.26 -24.36 5.41
CA VAL A 305 -0.22 -24.86 4.02
C VAL A 305 -1.60 -25.35 3.57
N ASN A 306 -2.32 -26.09 4.41
CA ASN A 306 -3.68 -26.54 4.12
C ASN A 306 -4.63 -25.35 3.89
N ALA A 307 -4.50 -24.30 4.71
CA ALA A 307 -5.26 -23.06 4.51
C ALA A 307 -4.94 -22.41 3.15
N ALA A 308 -3.65 -22.34 2.79
CA ALA A 308 -3.22 -21.82 1.49
C ALA A 308 -3.75 -22.65 0.31
N MET A 309 -3.81 -23.98 0.42
CA MET A 309 -4.43 -24.87 -0.57
C MET A 309 -5.93 -24.60 -0.73
N ASN A 310 -6.66 -24.41 0.38
CA ASN A 310 -8.08 -24.07 0.32
C ASN A 310 -8.32 -22.67 -0.27
N ILE A 311 -7.43 -21.71 0.01
CA ILE A 311 -7.46 -20.36 -0.60
C ILE A 311 -7.23 -20.45 -2.12
N LEU A 312 -6.30 -21.29 -2.57
CA LEU A 312 -6.08 -21.57 -3.99
C LEU A 312 -7.35 -22.15 -4.64
N ALA A 313 -7.96 -23.16 -4.02
CA ALA A 313 -9.20 -23.76 -4.50
C ALA A 313 -10.35 -22.74 -4.60
N ALA A 314 -10.53 -21.91 -3.58
CA ALA A 314 -11.53 -20.84 -3.58
C ALA A 314 -11.30 -19.83 -4.72
N GLY A 315 -10.03 -19.50 -5.01
CA GLY A 315 -9.66 -18.67 -6.14
C GLY A 315 -10.04 -19.28 -7.49
N HIS A 316 -9.78 -20.57 -7.69
CA HIS A 316 -10.17 -21.28 -8.90
C HIS A 316 -11.69 -21.34 -9.10
N CYS A 317 -12.46 -21.63 -8.05
CA CYS A 317 -13.93 -21.61 -8.14
C CYS A 317 -14.45 -20.25 -8.59
N ARG A 318 -13.84 -19.16 -8.13
CA ARG A 318 -14.22 -17.80 -8.53
C ARG A 318 -13.94 -17.51 -10.01
N LEU A 319 -12.85 -18.04 -10.55
CA LEU A 319 -12.56 -17.96 -11.98
C LEU A 319 -13.58 -18.74 -12.81
N ALA A 320 -14.03 -19.90 -12.34
CA ALA A 320 -15.02 -20.73 -13.02
C ALA A 320 -16.42 -20.09 -13.06
N VAL A 321 -16.82 -19.40 -11.98
CA VAL A 321 -18.11 -18.68 -11.88
C VAL A 321 -18.08 -17.32 -12.62
N GLY A 322 -16.91 -16.91 -13.12
CA GLY A 322 -16.68 -15.61 -13.72
C GLY A 322 -16.41 -14.51 -12.69
N ILE A 323 -15.60 -13.52 -13.06
CA ILE A 323 -15.37 -12.33 -12.25
C ILE A 323 -16.65 -11.48 -12.37
N PRO A 324 -17.43 -11.24 -11.29
CA PRO A 324 -18.74 -10.60 -11.41
C PRO A 324 -18.73 -9.16 -11.93
N PHE A 325 -17.56 -8.54 -12.09
CA PHE A 325 -17.41 -7.21 -12.68
C PHE A 325 -16.01 -7.07 -13.30
N LEU A 326 -15.96 -7.00 -14.63
CA LEU A 326 -15.00 -6.18 -15.38
C LEU A 326 -15.73 -4.94 -15.86
#